data_AF-A0A1R1CDG1-F1
#
_entry.id   AF-A0A1R1CDG1-F1
#
_cell.length_a   1.000
_cell.length_b   1.000
_cell.length_c   1.000
_cell.angle_alpha   90.00
_cell.angle_beta   90.00
_cell.angle_gamma   90.00
#
_symmetry.space_group_name_H-M   'P 1'
#
loop_
_entity.id
_entity.type
_entity.pdbx_description
1 polymer ?
#
loop_
_entity_poly.entity_id
_entity_poly.type
_entity_poly.pdbx_seq_one_letter_code
_entity_poly.pdbx_strand_id
1 'polypeptide(L)'
;MLTVWGVLIVGAAIIFLEGRVLLKRKSKKEMIVFSSFMIIAMLFYMGVGLHLPIPTPAEVLGNILNPLVSPIDKWMKEGTS
;
A
#
# COMPACT_ATOMS: atom_id res chain seq x y z
N MET A 1 10.73 12.84 -9.17
CA MET A 1 9.89 13.46 -10.22
C MET A 1 9.50 12.46 -11.31
N LEU A 2 10.46 11.77 -11.95
CA LEU A 2 10.17 10.78 -13.02
C LEU A 2 9.21 9.68 -12.56
N THR A 3 9.38 9.17 -11.33
CA THR A 3 8.51 8.16 -10.72
C THR A 3 7.05 8.63 -10.61
N VAL A 4 6.83 9.89 -10.23
CA VAL A 4 5.49 10.47 -10.09
C VAL A 4 4.80 10.58 -11.45
N TRP A 5 5.52 11.05 -12.47
CA TRP A 5 5.02 11.11 -13.84
C TRP A 5 4.71 9.72 -14.41
N GLY A 6 5.57 8.73 -14.14
CA GLY A 6 5.34 7.34 -14.54
C GLY A 6 4.05 6.79 -13.94
N VAL A 7 3.83 6.99 -12.64
CA VAL A 7 2.61 6.55 -11.94
C VAL A 7 1.37 7.24 -12.51
N LEU A 8 1.43 8.55 -12.76
CA LEU A 8 0.32 9.30 -13.35
C LEU A 8 -0.05 8.80 -14.74
N ILE A 9 0.94 8.56 -15.60
CA ILE A 9 0.72 8.06 -16.96
C ILE A 9 0.11 6.65 -16.95
N VAL A 10 0.68 5.75 -16.14
CA VAL A 10 0.17 4.37 -16.01
C VAL A 10 -1.24 4.38 -15.41
N GLY A 11 -1.47 5.17 -14.36
CA GLY A 11 -2.79 5.31 -13.75
C GLY A 11 -3.84 5.84 -14.73
N ALA A 12 -3.49 6.87 -15.51
CA ALA A 12 -4.37 7.40 -16.55
C ALA A 12 -4.68 6.37 -17.65
N ALA A 13 -3.69 5.57 -18.08
CA ALA A 13 -3.89 4.51 -19.05
C ALA A 13 -4.86 3.43 -18.54
N ILE A 14 -4.69 2.99 -17.29
CA ILE A 14 -5.58 1.99 -16.66
C ILE A 14 -6.99 2.55 -16.52
N ILE A 15 -7.15 3.79 -16.02
CA ILE A 15 -8.47 4.45 -15.92
C ILE A 15 -9.13 4.57 -17.30
N PHE A 16 -8.36 4.87 -18.35
CA PHE A 16 -8.92 4.97 -19.70
C PHE A 16 -9.41 3.62 -20.23
N LEU A 17 -8.63 2.55 -20.04
CA LEU A 17 -8.98 1.20 -20.50
C LEU A 17 -10.15 0.63 -19.69
N GLU A 18 -10.00 0.54 -18.37
CA GLU A 18 -11.00 -0.06 -17.49
C GLU A 18 -12.21 0.84 -17.27
N GLY A 19 -12.01 2.16 -17.17
CA GLY A 19 -13.11 3.11 -17.02
C GLY A 19 -14.08 3.06 -18.19
N ARG A 20 -13.61 2.90 -19.43
CA ARG A 20 -14.50 2.70 -20.60
C ARG A 20 -15.29 1.38 -20.52
N VAL A 21 -14.69 0.32 -20.00
CA VAL A 21 -15.37 -0.97 -19.80
C VAL A 21 -16.43 -0.87 -18.70
N LEU A 22 -16.10 -0.23 -17.58
CA LEU A 22 -17.02 0.00 -16.44
C LEU A 22 -18.19 0.91 -16.82
N LEU A 23 -17.95 1.97 -17.60
CA LEU A 23 -18.99 2.83 -18.17
C LEU A 23 -19.97 2.05 -19.05
N LYS A 24 -19.46 1.13 -19.89
CA LYS A 24 -20.31 0.25 -20.74
C LYS A 24 -21.18 -0.69 -19.91
N ARG A 25 -20.68 -1.19 -18.77
CA ARG A 25 -21.44 -2.06 -17.86
C ARG A 25 -22.49 -1.31 -17.03
N LYS A 26 -22.51 0.03 -17.02
CA LYS A 26 -23.38 0.89 -16.18
C LYS A 26 -23.38 0.53 -14.67
N SER A 27 -22.38 -0.21 -14.20
CA SER A 27 -22.30 -0.66 -12.81
C SER A 27 -21.66 0.42 -11.95
N LYS A 28 -22.48 1.28 -11.34
CA LYS A 28 -22.01 2.37 -10.48
C LYS A 28 -21.21 1.86 -9.27
N LYS A 29 -21.59 0.71 -8.71
CA LYS A 29 -20.89 0.10 -7.57
C LYS A 29 -19.47 -0.32 -7.94
N GLU A 30 -19.30 -1.03 -9.05
CA GLU A 30 -17.97 -1.44 -9.53
C GLU A 30 -17.08 -0.24 -9.83
N MET A 31 -17.65 0.83 -10.40
CA MET A 31 -16.91 2.05 -10.72
C MET A 31 -16.38 2.77 -9.48
N ILE A 32 -17.15 2.77 -8.38
CA ILE A 32 -16.73 3.32 -7.08
C ILE A 32 -15.63 2.46 -6.46
N VAL A 33 -15.79 1.13 -6.49
CA VAL A 33 -14.77 0.22 -5.95
C VAL A 33 -13.47 0.39 -6.73
N PHE A 34 -13.53 0.33 -8.06
CA PHE A 34 -12.37 0.53 -8.92
C PHE A 34 -11.65 1.86 -8.66
N SER A 35 -12.38 2.98 -8.61
CA SER A 35 -11.77 4.29 -8.40
C SER A 35 -11.13 4.40 -7.02
N SER A 36 -11.75 3.84 -5.98
CA SER A 36 -11.20 3.84 -4.63
C SER A 36 -9.88 3.07 -4.55
N PHE A 37 -9.81 1.86 -5.12
CA PHE A 37 -8.58 1.08 -5.20
C PHE A 37 -7.51 1.76 -6.05
N MET A 38 -7.86 2.38 -7.18
CA MET A 38 -6.90 3.09 -8.01
C MET A 38 -6.26 4.27 -7.29
N ILE A 39 -7.06 5.07 -6.56
CA ILE A 39 -6.54 6.20 -5.79
C ILE A 39 -5.59 5.69 -4.69
N ILE A 40 -5.98 4.64 -3.96
CA ILE A 40 -5.15 4.06 -2.90
C ILE A 40 -3.83 3.56 -3.48
N ALA A 41 -3.87 2.80 -4.59
CA ALA A 41 -2.68 2.28 -5.24
C ALA A 41 -1.74 3.39 -5.73
N MET A 42 -2.27 4.45 -6.36
CA MET A 42 -1.47 5.59 -6.81
C MET A 42 -0.82 6.33 -5.64
N LEU A 43 -1.57 6.58 -4.56
CA LEU A 43 -1.04 7.24 -3.36
C LEU A 43 0.07 6.41 -2.70
N PHE A 44 -0.14 5.10 -2.59
CA PHE A 44 0.85 4.20 -1.99
C PHE A 44 2.14 4.17 -2.82
N TYR A 45 2.03 4.04 -4.14
CA TYR A 45 3.19 4.01 -5.02
C TYR A 45 3.91 5.36 -5.07
N MET A 46 3.17 6.48 -5.07
CA MET A 46 3.78 7.80 -4.95
C MET A 46 4.51 7.95 -3.62
N GLY A 47 3.91 7.49 -2.52
CA GLY A 47 4.55 7.56 -1.20
C GLY A 47 5.87 6.77 -1.15
N VAL A 48 5.88 5.56 -1.70
CA VAL A 48 7.11 4.76 -1.86
C VAL A 48 8.12 5.48 -2.76
N GLY A 49 7.68 5.99 -3.91
CA GLY A 49 8.55 6.68 -4.87
C GLY A 49 9.09 8.03 -4.39
N LEU A 50 8.46 8.64 -3.39
CA LEU A 50 8.93 9.85 -2.70
C LEU A 50 9.77 9.54 -1.44
N HIS A 51 10.04 8.26 -1.17
CA HIS A 51 10.70 7.78 0.05
C HIS A 51 10.02 8.32 1.33
N LEU A 52 8.70 8.44 1.33
CA LEU A 52 7.97 8.71 2.57
C LEU A 52 8.21 7.55 3.54
N PRO A 53 8.33 7.81 4.86
CA PRO A 53 8.51 6.78 5.87
C PRO A 53 7.19 6.04 6.10
N ILE A 54 6.76 5.29 5.08
CA ILE A 54 5.61 4.39 5.17
C ILE A 54 6.14 3.11 5.82
N PRO A 55 5.67 2.75 7.02
CA PRO A 55 6.15 1.56 7.70
C PRO A 55 5.86 0.34 6.84
N THR A 56 6.85 -0.54 6.71
CA THR A 56 6.69 -1.78 5.94
C THR A 56 5.70 -2.70 6.65
N PRO A 57 5.03 -3.62 5.93
CA PRO A 57 4.16 -4.61 6.58
C PRO A 57 4.87 -5.39 7.68
N ALA A 58 6.16 -5.68 7.47
CA ALA A 58 7.01 -6.35 8.46
C ALA A 58 7.23 -5.49 9.72
N GLU A 59 7.43 -4.18 9.57
CA GLU A 59 7.53 -3.25 10.72
C GLU A 59 6.21 -3.10 11.46
N VAL A 60 5.08 -3.09 10.74
CA VAL A 60 3.75 -3.05 11.35
C VAL A 60 3.49 -4.33 12.15
N LEU A 61 3.74 -5.49 11.55
CA LEU A 61 3.66 -6.79 12.23
C LEU A 61 4.62 -6.84 13.42
N GLY A 62 5.85 -6.36 13.24
CA GLY A 62 6.85 -6.23 14.29
C GLY A 62 6.32 -5.41 15.46
N ASN A 63 5.72 -4.24 15.22
CA ASN A 63 5.14 -3.40 16.26
C ASN A 63 3.97 -4.07 16.99
N ILE A 64 3.11 -4.80 16.27
CA ILE A 64 1.99 -5.54 16.88
C ILE A 64 2.49 -6.70 17.76
N LEU A 65 3.53 -7.40 17.29
CA LEU A 65 4.06 -8.59 17.96
C LEU A 65 5.12 -8.27 19.04
N ASN A 66 5.73 -7.08 18.99
CA ASN A 66 6.75 -6.63 19.93
C ASN A 66 6.39 -6.83 21.42
N PRO A 67 5.17 -6.46 21.89
CA PRO A 67 4.80 -6.68 23.29
C PRO A 67 4.76 -8.16 23.70
N LEU A 68 4.60 -9.07 22.74
CA LEU A 68 4.59 -10.52 22.99
C LEU A 68 6.02 -11.11 22.97
N VAL A 69 6.88 -10.60 22.10
CA VAL A 69 8.22 -11.14 21.86
C VAL A 69 9.27 -10.54 22.80
N SER A 70 9.13 -9.28 23.22
CA SER A 70 10.12 -8.60 24.06
C SER A 70 10.41 -9.29 25.42
N PRO A 71 9.41 -9.86 26.13
CA PRO A 71 9.67 -10.58 27.37
C PRO A 71 10.49 -11.88 27.14
N ILE A 72 10.23 -12.55 26.02
CA ILE A 72 10.91 -13.79 25.64
C ILE A 72 12.36 -13.51 25.25
N ASP A 73 12.59 -12.45 24.46
CA ASP A 73 13.93 -12.03 24.05
C ASP A 73 14.78 -11.60 25.27
N LYS A 74 14.15 -10.91 26.24
CA LYS A 74 14.80 -10.52 27.50
C LYS A 74 15.18 -11.74 28.34
N TRP A 75 14.28 -12.72 28.47
CA TRP A 75 14.54 -13.95 29.22
C TRP A 75 15.67 -14.79 28.61
N MET A 76 15.74 -14.88 27.27
CA MET A 76 16.83 -15.61 26.58
C MET A 76 18.20 -14.95 26.78
N LYS A 77 18.26 -13.62 26.79
CA LYS A 77 19.52 -12.87 27.02
C LYS A 77 20.00 -12.96 28.47
N GLU A 78 19.10 -13.03 29.43
CA GLU A 78 19.45 -13.17 30.87
C GLU A 78 19.93 -14.59 31.23
N GLY A 79 19.45 -15.63 30.55
CA GLY A 79 19.86 -17.03 30.79
C GLY A 79 21.19 -17.45 30.14
N THR A 80 21.85 -16.56 29.41
CA THR A 80 23.14 -16.82 28.69
C THR A 80 24.33 -16.04 29.27
N SER A 81 24.16 -15.34 30.40
CA SER A 81 25.25 -14.83 31.26
C SER A 81 25.47 -15.73 32.46
#